data_AF-A0A352RZR9-F1
#
_entry.id   AF-A0A352RZR9-F1
#
_cell.length_a   1.000
_cell.length_b   1.000
_cell.length_c   1.000
_cell.angle_alpha   90.00
_cell.angle_beta   90.00
_cell.angle_gamma   90.00
#
_symmetry.space_group_name_H-M   'P 1'
#
loop_
_entity.id
_entity.type
_entity.pdbx_description
1 polymer ?
#
loop_
_entity_poly.entity_id
_entity_poly.type
_entity_poly.pdbx_seq_one_letter_code
_entity_poly.pdbx_strand_id
1 'polypeptide(L)'
;MPDGQPISERIARALPTLTPAHQRMAQYVLENPFRAATMRIDEFATAVDVSVATANRFARALGFEGYPQFRTELVRGFEATLAPKPRT
;
A
#
# COMPACT_ATOMS: atom_id res chain seq x y z
N MET A 1 -10.43 -8.43 -15.88
CA MET A 1 -9.94 -7.33 -15.02
C MET A 1 -8.51 -7.06 -15.44
N PRO A 2 -8.14 -5.91 -16.00
CA PRO A 2 -6.74 -5.62 -16.30
C PRO A 2 -6.10 -5.04 -15.03
N ASP A 3 -5.25 -5.71 -14.25
CA ASP A 3 -4.84 -7.10 -14.18
C ASP A 3 -5.11 -7.52 -12.72
N GLY A 4 -5.45 -8.78 -12.44
CA GLY A 4 -5.69 -9.30 -11.09
C GLY A 4 -4.44 -9.34 -10.20
N GLN A 5 -3.55 -8.35 -10.29
CA GLN A 5 -2.28 -8.28 -9.63
C GLN A 5 -2.45 -7.70 -8.21
N PRO A 6 -1.93 -8.36 -7.18
CA PRO A 6 -2.04 -7.86 -5.81
C PRO A 6 -1.27 -6.54 -5.67
N ILE A 7 -1.85 -5.59 -4.95
CA ILE A 7 -1.24 -4.27 -4.69
C ILE A 7 0.17 -4.37 -4.10
N SER A 8 0.48 -5.43 -3.35
CA SER A 8 1.83 -5.72 -2.85
C SER A 8 2.86 -5.85 -3.97
N GLU A 9 2.51 -6.49 -5.09
CA GLU A 9 3.40 -6.64 -6.23
C GLU A 9 3.60 -5.31 -6.96
N ARG A 10 2.56 -4.48 -7.08
CA ARG A 10 2.68 -3.11 -7.61
C ARG A 10 3.62 -2.28 -6.76
N ILE A 11 3.52 -2.36 -5.43
CA ILE A 11 4.41 -1.66 -4.50
C ILE A 11 5.86 -2.17 -4.63
N ALA A 12 6.07 -3.49 -4.68
CA ALA A 12 7.39 -4.09 -4.81
C ALA A 12 8.09 -3.69 -6.12
N ARG A 13 7.35 -3.64 -7.24
CA ARG A 13 7.88 -3.19 -8.54
C ARG A 13 8.24 -1.71 -8.56
N ALA A 14 7.49 -0.87 -7.85
CA ALA A 14 7.78 0.56 -7.76
C ALA A 14 8.96 0.86 -6.82
N LEU A 15 9.26 -0.01 -5.85
CA LEU A 15 10.26 0.20 -4.81
C LEU A 15 11.60 0.82 -5.30
N PRO A 16 12.23 0.34 -6.40
CA PRO A 16 13.51 0.87 -6.86
C PRO A 16 13.46 2.31 -7.40
N THR A 17 12.27 2.79 -7.79
CA THR A 17 12.08 4.12 -8.39
C THR A 17 11.57 5.16 -7.40
N LEU A 18 11.22 4.73 -6.18
CA LEU A 18 10.70 5.59 -5.13
C LEU A 18 11.82 6.40 -4.44
N THR A 19 11.47 7.60 -3.94
CA THR A 19 12.35 8.38 -3.06
C THR A 19 12.60 7.64 -1.74
N PRO A 20 13.66 7.95 -0.98
CA PRO A 20 13.94 7.26 0.29
C PRO A 20 12.78 7.28 1.29
N ALA A 21 12.02 8.38 1.36
CA ALA A 21 10.82 8.46 2.19
C ALA A 21 9.70 7.53 1.68
N HIS A 22 9.48 7.49 0.36
CA HIS A 22 8.51 6.60 -0.27
C HIS A 22 8.92 5.13 -0.18
N GLN A 23 10.21 4.82 -0.22
CA GLN A 23 10.73 3.46 0.00
C GLN A 23 10.43 2.96 1.41
N ARG A 24 10.68 3.78 2.45
CA ARG A 24 10.31 3.44 3.84
C ARG A 24 8.81 3.17 3.98
N MET A 25 7.97 4.01 3.36
CA MET A 25 6.52 3.80 3.32
C MET A 25 6.14 2.48 2.62
N ALA A 26 6.72 2.20 1.46
CA ALA A 26 6.47 0.97 0.72
C ALA A 26 6.91 -0.28 1.50
N GLN A 27 8.10 -0.25 2.10
CA GLN A 27 8.62 -1.33 2.94
C GLN A 27 7.69 -1.62 4.12
N TYR A 28 7.27 -0.57 4.84
CA TYR A 28 6.32 -0.71 5.95
C TYR A 28 5.04 -1.44 5.52
N VAL A 29 4.48 -1.08 4.36
CA VAL A 29 3.27 -1.71 3.82
C VAL A 29 3.50 -3.16 3.45
N LEU A 30 4.64 -3.50 2.85
CA LEU A 30 4.99 -4.87 2.47
C LEU A 30 5.23 -5.77 3.69
N GLU A 31 5.84 -5.23 4.75
CA GLU A 31 6.12 -5.93 6.00
C GLU A 31 4.86 -6.06 6.88
N ASN A 32 3.97 -5.08 6.84
CA ASN A 32 2.81 -4.98 7.72
C ASN A 32 1.49 -4.76 6.93
N PRO A 33 1.12 -5.64 5.98
CA PRO A 33 0.03 -5.40 5.04
C PRO A 33 -1.33 -5.21 5.74
N PHE A 34 -1.63 -6.04 6.74
CA PHE A 34 -2.87 -5.92 7.52
C PHE A 34 -2.95 -4.61 8.30
N ARG A 35 -1.84 -4.22 8.93
CA ARG A 35 -1.76 -2.99 9.71
C ARG A 35 -1.90 -1.77 8.81
N ALA A 36 -1.21 -1.75 7.67
CA ALA A 36 -1.32 -0.67 6.69
C ALA A 36 -2.74 -0.52 6.13
N ALA A 37 -3.45 -1.63 5.90
CA ALA A 37 -4.83 -1.61 5.40
C ALA A 37 -5.84 -1.04 6.40
N THR A 38 -5.57 -1.17 7.71
CA THR A 38 -6.48 -0.73 8.79
C THR A 38 -6.21 0.70 9.28
N MET A 39 -5.08 1.30 8.90
CA MET A 39 -4.68 2.63 9.34
C MET A 39 -5.41 3.77 8.62
N ARG A 40 -5.68 4.85 9.37
CA ARG A 40 -5.96 6.17 8.80
C ARG A 40 -4.65 6.81 8.30
N ILE A 41 -4.77 7.83 7.45
CA ILE A 41 -3.59 8.45 6.82
C ILE A 41 -2.63 9.09 7.83
N ASP A 42 -3.17 9.69 8.89
CA ASP A 42 -2.43 10.31 10.00
C ASP A 42 -1.70 9.24 10.83
N GLU A 43 -2.34 8.10 11.08
CA GLU A 43 -1.72 6.96 11.78
C GLU A 43 -0.58 6.34 10.96
N PHE A 44 -0.80 6.13 9.66
CA PHE A 44 0.22 5.63 8.76
C PHE A 44 1.40 6.60 8.66
N ALA A 45 1.11 7.89 8.48
CA ALA A 45 2.13 8.94 8.40
C ALA A 45 2.97 9.00 9.69
N THR A 46 2.32 8.87 10.84
CA THR A 46 3.01 8.80 12.15
C THR A 46 3.87 7.53 12.26
N ALA A 47 3.35 6.37 11.85
CA ALA A 47 4.05 5.09 11.97
C ALA A 47 5.35 5.02 11.15
N VAL A 48 5.44 5.77 10.05
CA VAL A 48 6.61 5.82 9.15
C VAL A 48 7.38 7.13 9.24
N ASP A 49 7.04 7.99 10.21
CA ASP A 49 7.65 9.29 10.47
C ASP A 49 7.70 10.20 9.22
N VAL A 50 6.52 10.52 8.69
CA VAL A 50 6.32 11.43 7.56
C VAL A 50 5.09 12.32 7.77
N SER A 51 4.95 13.36 6.95
CA SER A 51 3.72 14.16 6.93
C SER A 51 2.59 13.46 6.17
N VAL A 52 1.34 13.80 6.51
CA VAL A 52 0.12 13.39 5.78
C VAL A 52 0.19 13.78 4.30
N ALA A 53 0.78 14.93 3.98
CA ALA A 53 0.99 15.36 2.60
C ALA A 53 1.99 14.45 1.86
N THR A 54 3.04 14.00 2.53
CA THR A 54 4.00 13.03 1.98
C THR A 54 3.33 11.68 1.74
N ALA A 55 2.50 11.19 2.66
CA ALA A 55 1.74 9.96 2.48
C ALA A 55 0.78 10.02 1.29
N ASN A 56 0.13 11.16 1.04
CA ASN A 56 -0.67 11.37 -0.17
C ASN A 56 0.16 11.36 -1.45
N ARG A 57 1.34 12.01 -1.45
CA ARG A 57 2.27 11.98 -2.60
C ARG A 57 2.79 10.57 -2.86
N PHE A 58 2.98 9.75 -1.83
CA PHE A 58 3.32 8.34 -1.97
C PHE A 58 2.24 7.55 -2.70
N ALA A 59 0.97 7.67 -2.29
CA ALA A 59 -0.14 7.04 -2.99
C ALA A 59 -0.21 7.47 -4.47
N ARG A 60 0.02 8.75 -4.75
CA ARG A 60 0.10 9.27 -6.13
C ARG A 60 1.28 8.75 -6.93
N ALA A 61 2.45 8.60 -6.31
CA ALA A 61 3.62 8.01 -6.93
C ALA A 61 3.39 6.54 -7.34
N LEU A 62 2.52 5.83 -6.61
CA LEU A 62 2.08 4.50 -6.97
C LEU A 62 1.00 4.49 -8.04
N GLY A 63 0.44 5.64 -8.44
CA GLY A 63 -0.60 5.79 -9.45
C GLY A 63 -2.03 5.70 -8.92
N PHE A 64 -2.25 6.09 -7.65
CA PHE A 64 -3.57 6.30 -7.07
C PHE A 64 -3.89 7.80 -6.99
N GLU A 65 -5.16 8.17 -6.95
CA GLU A 65 -5.60 9.57 -6.81
C GLU A 65 -5.20 10.17 -5.45
N GLY A 66 -5.09 9.31 -4.44
CA GLY A 66 -4.64 9.66 -3.09
C GLY A 66 -4.68 8.47 -2.13
N TYR A 67 -4.38 8.74 -0.85
CA TYR A 67 -4.32 7.70 0.17
C TYR A 67 -5.63 6.91 0.37
N PRO A 68 -6.84 7.51 0.31
CA PRO A 68 -8.08 6.75 0.50
C PRO A 68 -8.28 5.64 -0.55
N GLN A 69 -7.94 5.92 -1.82
CA GLN A 69 -7.99 4.91 -2.89
C GLN A 69 -6.92 3.83 -2.66
N PHE A 70 -5.70 4.24 -2.33
CA PHE A 70 -4.62 3.32 -1.99
C PHE A 70 -5.01 2.37 -0.85
N ARG A 71 -5.59 2.88 0.24
CA ARG A 71 -6.06 2.05 1.37
C ARG A 71 -7.17 1.09 0.95
N THR A 72 -8.11 1.54 0.12
CA THR A 72 -9.18 0.69 -0.40
C THR A 72 -8.61 -0.51 -1.16
N GLU A 73 -7.62 -0.28 -2.01
CA GLU A 73 -6.94 -1.34 -2.76
C GLU A 73 -6.07 -2.24 -1.85
N LEU A 74 -5.48 -1.70 -0.77
CA LEU A 74 -4.82 -2.51 0.26
C LEU A 74 -5.79 -3.48 0.95
N VAL A 75 -6.97 -2.99 1.34
CA VAL A 75 -8.00 -3.84 1.97
C VAL A 75 -8.46 -4.92 1.00
N ARG A 76 -8.76 -4.56 -0.25
CA ARG A 76 -9.16 -5.53 -1.29
C ARG A 76 -8.08 -6.59 -1.55
N GLY A 77 -6.82 -6.18 -1.66
CA GLY A 77 -5.70 -7.10 -1.88
C GLY A 77 -5.47 -8.05 -0.69
N PHE A 78 -5.73 -7.57 0.53
CA PHE A 78 -5.68 -8.39 1.73
C PHE A 78 -6.82 -9.43 1.77
N GLU A 79 -8.07 -9.03 1.49
CA GLU A 79 -9.21 -9.95 1.39
C GLU A 79 -8.97 -11.06 0.36
N ALA A 80 -8.38 -10.74 -0.79
CA ALA A 80 -8.02 -11.70 -1.83
C ALA A 80 -6.94 -12.71 -1.37
N THR A 81 -6.07 -12.31 -0.44
CA THR A 81 -5.02 -13.19 0.13
C THR A 81 -5.59 -14.12 1.20
N LEU A 82 -6.62 -13.68 1.93
CA LEU A 82 -7.30 -14.48 2.97
C LEU A 82 -8.35 -15.44 2.40
N ALA A 83 -8.82 -15.24 1.17
CA ALA A 83 -9.76 -16.15 0.54
C ALA A 83 -9.16 -17.57 0.50
N PRO A 84 -9.89 -18.61 0.93
CA PRO A 84 -9.37 -19.97 0.93
C PRO A 84 -8.99 -20.35 -0.49
N LYS A 85 -7.72 -20.67 -0.72
CA LYS A 85 -7.26 -21.29 -1.98
C LYS A 85 -8.11 -22.56 -2.16
N PRO A 86 -8.97 -22.66 -3.20
CA PRO A 86 -9.67 -23.91 -3.44
C PRO A 86 -8.62 -25.00 -3.60
N ARG A 87 -8.68 -26.00 -2.73
CA ARG A 87 -7.89 -27.22 -2.84
C ARG A 87 -8.46 -27.96 -4.05
N THR A 88 -7.78 -27.87 -5.19
CA THR A 88 -8.00 -28.76 -6.33
C THR A 88 -6.85 -29.75 -6.38
#